data_AF-A0A847JZZ3-F1
#
_entry.id   AF-A0A847JZZ3-F1
#
_cell.length_a   1.000
_cell.length_b   1.000
_cell.length_c   1.000
_cell.angle_alpha   90.00
_cell.angle_beta   90.00
_cell.angle_gamma   90.00
#
_symmetry.space_group_name_H-M   'P 1'
#
loop_
_entity.id
_entity.type
_entity.pdbx_description
1 polymer ?
#
loop_
_entity_poly.entity_id
_entity_poly.type
_entity_poly.pdbx_seq_one_letter_code
_entity_poly.pdbx_strand_id
1 'polypeptide(L)'
;LWPPEHARIANPDRFVLMFAPITRSYSRSFAAPEQSGTAAIPPYVRNRLTFPRSVEENVAFLKGWERAFRGDSFDFDYHMMWDHYNDPGYSQTAQVLHQDVCRLKDIGLHGLVSCQVQRAAFPTGLMLTAMAGALWDAARPYSEIENDYYESAFGPEWRFARGYLSEISELFDPVYTRGDRPSAGRPGQNVHCETASGFARIPELIEASLPRMQSLAASDNPVWAASWKYLLHHAAICVPLARAYAARENGDAAEAERQWKIAEREAWEREPEIHNVLDVYLFVQTLGPRFRIER
;
A
#
# COMPACT_ATOMS: atom_id res chain seq x y z
N LEU A 1 3.04 17.66 -16.76
CA LEU A 1 3.64 17.66 -15.41
C LEU A 1 4.55 18.86 -15.17
N TRP A 2 5.33 19.36 -16.13
CA TRP A 2 6.11 20.60 -15.91
C TRP A 2 5.22 21.81 -15.69
N PRO A 3 5.53 22.68 -14.72
CA PRO A 3 4.82 23.95 -14.54
C PRO A 3 5.05 24.87 -15.75
N PRO A 4 4.10 25.74 -16.09
CA PRO A 4 4.24 26.65 -17.21
C PRO A 4 5.28 27.74 -16.91
N GLU A 5 6.14 28.04 -17.88
CA GLU A 5 7.10 29.16 -17.77
C GLU A 5 6.41 30.50 -18.06
N HIS A 6 5.67 30.57 -19.16
CA HIS A 6 5.05 31.81 -19.65
C HIS A 6 3.51 31.81 -19.61
N ALA A 7 2.88 30.66 -19.85
CA ALA A 7 1.42 30.58 -19.89
C ALA A 7 0.80 30.81 -18.50
N ARG A 8 -0.43 31.32 -18.48
CA ARG A 8 -1.24 31.56 -17.27
C ARG A 8 -2.64 31.01 -17.47
N ILE A 9 -3.26 30.53 -16.39
CA ILE A 9 -4.63 30.02 -16.40
C ILE A 9 -5.59 31.21 -16.31
N ALA A 10 -6.48 31.35 -17.29
CA ALA A 10 -7.53 32.37 -17.27
C ALA A 10 -8.70 31.88 -16.39
N ASN A 11 -9.27 32.78 -15.57
CA ASN A 11 -10.35 32.47 -14.62
C ASN A 11 -9.99 31.30 -13.67
N PRO A 12 -8.90 31.42 -12.90
CA PRO A 12 -8.39 30.32 -12.07
C PRO A 12 -9.38 29.85 -10.99
N ASP A 13 -10.33 30.71 -10.61
CA ASP A 13 -11.44 30.42 -9.70
C ASP A 13 -12.40 29.33 -10.21
N ARG A 14 -12.37 29.01 -11.51
CA ARG A 14 -13.21 27.96 -12.12
C ARG A 14 -12.57 26.57 -12.11
N PHE A 15 -11.36 26.44 -11.58
CA PHE A 15 -10.59 25.20 -11.63
C PHE A 15 -10.12 24.79 -10.24
N VAL A 16 -9.77 23.51 -10.13
CA VAL A 16 -9.12 22.92 -8.96
C VAL A 16 -7.89 22.16 -9.48
N LEU A 17 -6.75 22.32 -8.81
CA LEU A 17 -5.53 21.62 -9.17
C LEU A 17 -5.55 20.21 -8.59
N MET A 18 -5.52 19.21 -9.47
CA MET A 18 -5.31 17.81 -9.09
C MET A 18 -3.82 17.49 -9.12
N PHE A 19 -3.26 17.18 -7.96
CA PHE A 19 -1.90 16.65 -7.83
C PHE A 19 -1.97 15.12 -7.89
N ALA A 20 -1.30 14.49 -8.86
CA ALA A 20 -1.36 13.04 -9.05
C ALA A 20 0.06 12.44 -9.11
N PRO A 21 0.70 12.16 -7.97
CA PRO A 21 2.10 11.75 -7.89
C PRO A 21 2.29 10.25 -8.17
N ILE A 22 1.81 9.75 -9.33
CA ILE A 22 1.74 8.31 -9.67
C ILE A 22 3.06 7.52 -9.51
N THR A 23 4.21 8.20 -9.55
CA THR A 23 5.54 7.59 -9.48
C THR A 23 6.17 7.63 -8.09
N ARG A 24 5.49 8.19 -7.08
CA ARG A 24 6.01 8.25 -5.71
C ARG A 24 6.12 6.86 -5.09
N SER A 25 7.06 6.72 -4.17
CA SER A 25 7.05 5.61 -3.22
C SER A 25 6.01 5.84 -2.12
N TYR A 26 5.43 4.73 -1.64
CA TYR A 26 4.55 4.67 -0.47
C TYR A 26 5.24 4.02 0.75
N SER A 27 6.56 3.86 0.69
CA SER A 27 7.36 3.45 1.86
C SER A 27 7.51 4.58 2.87
N ARG A 28 7.20 5.82 2.48
CA ARG A 28 7.28 7.02 3.31
C ARG A 28 6.13 7.95 3.00
N SER A 29 5.64 8.59 4.06
CA SER A 29 4.65 9.65 3.95
C SER A 29 5.27 10.94 3.37
N PHE A 30 4.44 11.87 2.88
CA PHE A 30 4.81 13.23 2.53
C PHE A 30 5.71 13.85 3.61
N ALA A 31 6.83 14.47 3.22
CA ALA A 31 7.77 15.04 4.17
C ALA A 31 7.22 16.32 4.80
N ALA A 32 7.72 16.67 5.99
CA ALA A 32 7.43 17.95 6.64
C ALA A 32 7.80 19.13 5.71
N PRO A 33 7.14 20.30 5.84
CA PRO A 33 7.32 21.45 4.93
C PRO A 33 8.78 21.85 4.68
N GLU A 34 9.62 21.72 5.71
CA GLU A 34 11.03 22.13 5.69
C GLU A 34 11.90 21.29 4.74
N GLN A 35 11.45 20.09 4.36
CA GLN A 35 12.11 19.19 3.42
C GLN A 35 11.41 19.13 2.06
N SER A 36 10.22 19.73 1.96
CA SER A 36 9.31 19.60 0.83
C SER A 36 9.60 20.62 -0.27
N GLY A 37 9.80 20.14 -1.50
CA GLY A 37 9.88 20.99 -2.70
C GLY A 37 11.20 21.70 -2.95
N THR A 38 12.28 21.29 -2.29
CA THR A 38 13.65 21.80 -2.54
C THR A 38 14.36 21.09 -3.69
N ALA A 39 13.85 19.93 -4.12
CA ALA A 39 14.38 19.20 -5.26
C ALA A 39 14.27 20.03 -6.55
N ALA A 40 15.31 19.96 -7.39
CA ALA A 40 15.30 20.64 -8.67
C ALA A 40 14.35 19.93 -9.64
N ILE A 41 13.46 20.70 -10.28
CA ILE A 41 12.66 20.19 -11.39
C ILE A 41 13.58 20.09 -12.62
N PRO A 42 13.78 18.90 -13.22
CA PRO A 42 14.60 18.76 -14.42
C PRO A 42 14.00 19.57 -15.58
N PRO A 43 14.77 20.02 -16.58
CA PRO A 43 14.23 20.77 -17.71
C PRO A 43 13.28 19.90 -18.54
N TYR A 44 12.25 20.53 -19.13
CA TYR A 44 11.38 19.85 -20.08
C TYR A 44 12.12 19.63 -21.41
N VAL A 45 12.30 18.36 -21.80
CA VAL A 45 12.80 18.00 -23.13
C VAL A 45 11.82 17.03 -23.77
N ARG A 46 11.17 17.46 -24.86
CA ARG A 46 10.17 16.65 -25.57
C ARG A 46 10.75 15.25 -25.89
N ASN A 47 9.99 14.21 -25.50
CA ASN A 47 10.35 12.79 -25.64
C ASN A 47 11.60 12.32 -24.86
N ARG A 48 12.15 13.13 -23.96
CA ARG A 48 13.29 12.79 -23.08
C ARG A 48 13.01 13.24 -21.65
N LEU A 49 11.85 12.83 -21.16
CA LEU A 49 11.34 13.22 -19.84
C LEU A 49 11.90 12.30 -18.76
N THR A 50 12.35 12.88 -17.66
CA THR A 50 12.68 12.17 -16.43
C THR A 50 11.60 12.48 -15.41
N PHE A 51 10.81 11.47 -15.03
CA PHE A 51 9.74 11.63 -14.07
C PHE A 51 10.29 11.56 -12.63
N PRO A 52 9.70 12.33 -11.70
CA PRO A 52 10.06 12.25 -10.29
C PRO A 52 9.80 10.83 -9.76
N ARG A 53 10.59 10.34 -8.81
CA ARG A 53 10.40 9.05 -8.15
C ARG A 53 10.23 9.19 -6.65
N SER A 54 10.86 10.20 -6.07
CA SER A 54 10.75 10.45 -4.63
C SER A 54 9.53 11.33 -4.32
N VAL A 55 9.11 11.30 -3.06
CA VAL A 55 8.08 12.19 -2.52
C VAL A 55 8.51 13.65 -2.73
N GLU A 56 9.75 13.98 -2.41
CA GLU A 56 10.30 15.34 -2.46
C GLU A 56 10.35 15.88 -3.90
N GLU A 57 10.76 15.05 -4.86
CA GLU A 57 10.74 15.40 -6.28
C GLU A 57 9.32 15.66 -6.77
N ASN A 58 8.35 14.80 -6.42
CA ASN A 58 6.95 15.00 -6.77
C ASN A 58 6.39 16.31 -6.18
N VAL A 59 6.69 16.59 -4.91
CA VAL A 59 6.28 17.84 -4.25
C VAL A 59 6.95 19.07 -4.87
N ALA A 60 8.18 18.97 -5.39
CA ALA A 60 8.81 20.07 -6.12
C ALA A 60 8.01 20.45 -7.37
N PHE A 61 7.49 19.46 -8.13
CA PHE A 61 6.58 19.74 -9.24
C PHE A 61 5.29 20.46 -8.78
N LEU A 62 4.69 20.03 -7.66
CA LEU A 62 3.54 20.72 -7.06
C LEU A 62 3.87 22.19 -6.74
N LYS A 63 4.97 22.45 -6.03
CA LYS A 63 5.42 23.81 -5.70
C LYS A 63 5.72 24.66 -6.93
N GLY A 64 6.19 24.04 -8.02
CA GLY A 64 6.32 24.67 -9.32
C GLY A 64 4.96 25.13 -9.88
N TRP A 65 3.95 24.26 -9.83
CA TRP A 65 2.59 24.56 -10.32
C TRP A 65 1.87 25.60 -9.48
N GLU A 66 2.05 25.58 -8.17
CA GLU A 66 1.46 26.58 -7.27
C GLU A 66 1.84 28.00 -7.71
N ARG A 67 3.02 28.22 -8.30
CA ARG A 67 3.44 29.55 -8.82
C ARG A 67 2.52 30.07 -9.93
N ALA A 68 1.91 29.17 -10.71
CA ALA A 68 1.03 29.49 -11.83
C ALA A 68 -0.47 29.36 -11.48
N PHE A 69 -0.80 28.62 -10.42
CA PHE A 69 -2.17 28.38 -9.97
C PHE A 69 -2.27 28.42 -8.44
N ARG A 70 -3.08 29.35 -7.92
CA ARG A 70 -3.27 29.58 -6.47
C ARG A 70 -4.67 29.19 -5.97
N GLY A 71 -5.46 28.53 -6.82
CA GLY A 71 -6.80 28.07 -6.45
C GLY A 71 -6.74 26.82 -5.56
N ASP A 72 -7.91 26.23 -5.32
CA ASP A 72 -8.03 25.04 -4.49
C ASP A 72 -7.34 23.83 -5.13
N SER A 73 -6.93 22.86 -4.31
CA SER A 73 -6.19 21.68 -4.79
C SER A 73 -6.39 20.45 -3.91
N PHE A 74 -6.22 19.28 -4.51
CA PHE A 74 -6.33 17.99 -3.84
C PHE A 74 -5.30 17.00 -4.40
N ASP A 75 -5.00 15.99 -3.59
CA ASP A 75 -4.18 14.84 -3.97
C ASP A 75 -5.04 13.76 -4.62
N PHE A 76 -4.56 13.17 -5.71
CA PHE A 76 -5.15 12.03 -6.39
C PHE A 76 -4.13 10.89 -6.38
N ASP A 77 -4.25 10.03 -5.37
CA ASP A 77 -3.19 9.07 -5.02
C ASP A 77 -3.66 7.61 -5.06
N TYR A 78 -2.70 6.68 -5.14
CA TYR A 78 -2.90 5.29 -5.62
C TYR A 78 -2.60 4.20 -4.59
N HIS A 79 -2.57 4.52 -3.29
CA HIS A 79 -2.30 3.56 -2.20
C HIS A 79 -3.08 2.24 -2.36
N MET A 80 -4.39 2.34 -2.62
CA MET A 80 -5.30 1.19 -2.73
C MET A 80 -5.57 0.75 -4.18
N MET A 81 -4.80 1.23 -5.16
CA MET A 81 -4.91 0.75 -6.54
C MET A 81 -4.03 -0.49 -6.77
N TRP A 82 -2.74 -0.41 -6.38
CA TRP A 82 -1.77 -1.50 -6.53
C TRP A 82 -0.83 -1.62 -5.35
N ASP A 83 -0.56 -0.51 -4.65
CA ASP A 83 0.50 -0.50 -3.64
C ASP A 83 0.17 -1.33 -2.40
N HIS A 84 -1.09 -1.34 -1.98
CA HIS A 84 -1.56 -2.11 -0.82
C HIS A 84 -1.21 -3.61 -0.87
N TYR A 85 -1.06 -4.21 -2.05
CA TYR A 85 -0.62 -5.60 -2.18
C TYR A 85 0.84 -5.85 -1.73
N ASN A 86 1.64 -4.79 -1.57
CA ASN A 86 3.00 -4.86 -1.02
C ASN A 86 3.01 -5.10 0.49
N ASP A 87 1.92 -4.81 1.17
CA ASP A 87 1.77 -4.99 2.61
C ASP A 87 0.58 -5.91 2.89
N PRO A 88 0.74 -7.25 2.87
CA PRO A 88 -0.38 -8.17 3.09
C PRO A 88 -1.10 -7.98 4.44
N GLY A 89 -0.42 -7.44 5.45
CA GLY A 89 -1.03 -7.17 6.76
C GLY A 89 -1.80 -5.86 6.84
N TYR A 90 -1.66 -4.96 5.85
CA TYR A 90 -2.19 -3.59 5.82
C TYR A 90 -1.70 -2.64 6.94
N SER A 91 -0.88 -3.11 7.89
CA SER A 91 -0.53 -2.34 9.09
C SER A 91 0.35 -1.13 8.77
N GLN A 92 1.40 -1.30 7.98
CA GLN A 92 2.32 -0.20 7.66
C GLN A 92 1.70 0.75 6.63
N THR A 93 1.06 0.21 5.59
CA THR A 93 0.46 1.04 4.53
C THR A 93 -0.73 1.87 5.03
N ALA A 94 -1.54 1.35 5.97
CA ALA A 94 -2.62 2.12 6.60
C ALA A 94 -2.07 3.29 7.43
N GLN A 95 -0.97 3.07 8.16
CA GLN A 95 -0.30 4.12 8.91
C GLN A 95 0.28 5.20 7.99
N VAL A 96 0.93 4.80 6.89
CA VAL A 96 1.47 5.77 5.90
C VAL A 96 0.33 6.56 5.26
N LEU A 97 -0.77 5.92 4.88
CA LEU A 97 -1.94 6.60 4.32
C LEU A 97 -2.56 7.61 5.30
N HIS A 98 -2.69 7.25 6.58
CA HIS A 98 -3.13 8.19 7.62
C HIS A 98 -2.19 9.40 7.71
N GLN A 99 -0.89 9.17 7.76
CA GLN A 99 0.11 10.23 7.81
C GLN A 99 0.04 11.14 6.57
N ASP A 100 -0.12 10.55 5.39
CA ASP A 100 -0.24 11.29 4.14
C ASP A 100 -1.43 12.23 4.16
N VAL A 101 -2.61 11.72 4.53
CA VAL A 101 -3.81 12.54 4.66
C VAL A 101 -3.61 13.68 5.66
N CYS A 102 -2.99 13.39 6.82
CA CYS A 102 -2.72 14.42 7.83
C CYS A 102 -1.76 15.50 7.34
N ARG A 103 -0.81 15.15 6.47
CA ARG A 103 0.24 16.05 5.93
C ARG A 103 -0.14 16.75 4.63
N LEU A 104 -1.33 16.55 4.08
CA LEU A 104 -1.76 17.23 2.85
C LEU A 104 -1.68 18.76 2.99
N LYS A 105 -2.12 19.30 4.13
CA LYS A 105 -2.08 20.74 4.40
C LYS A 105 -0.65 21.28 4.44
N ASP A 106 0.29 20.48 4.93
CA ASP A 106 1.72 20.83 5.02
C ASP A 106 2.34 21.03 3.63
N ILE A 107 1.83 20.34 2.63
CA ILE A 107 2.25 20.48 1.23
C ILE A 107 1.32 21.36 0.38
N GLY A 108 0.30 21.99 0.99
CA GLY A 108 -0.59 22.95 0.33
C GLY A 108 -1.82 22.34 -0.34
N LEU A 109 -2.16 21.07 -0.04
CA LEU A 109 -3.33 20.36 -0.55
C LEU A 109 -4.45 20.31 0.50
N HIS A 110 -5.71 20.36 0.07
CA HIS A 110 -6.86 20.46 0.97
C HIS A 110 -7.74 19.19 1.03
N GLY A 111 -7.37 18.13 0.32
CA GLY A 111 -8.10 16.87 0.35
C GLY A 111 -7.41 15.77 -0.46
N LEU A 112 -7.97 14.57 -0.38
CA LEU A 112 -7.55 13.39 -1.14
C LEU A 112 -8.74 12.81 -1.90
N VAL A 113 -8.51 12.46 -3.15
CA VAL A 113 -9.37 11.55 -3.93
C VAL A 113 -8.55 10.29 -4.17
N SER A 114 -8.93 9.19 -3.51
CA SER A 114 -8.20 7.93 -3.67
C SER A 114 -8.54 7.26 -5.01
N CYS A 115 -7.52 7.07 -5.84
CA CYS A 115 -7.57 6.11 -6.94
C CYS A 115 -7.36 4.72 -6.33
N GLN A 116 -8.41 3.89 -6.36
CA GLN A 116 -8.41 2.61 -5.69
C GLN A 116 -9.23 1.57 -6.44
N VAL A 117 -8.94 0.30 -6.16
CA VAL A 117 -9.79 -0.80 -6.58
C VAL A 117 -11.13 -0.72 -5.84
N GLN A 118 -12.20 -1.25 -6.45
CA GLN A 118 -13.51 -1.30 -5.78
C GLN A 118 -13.52 -2.23 -4.56
N ARG A 119 -12.56 -3.16 -4.48
CA ARG A 119 -12.46 -4.24 -3.50
C ARG A 119 -11.10 -4.19 -2.81
N ALA A 120 -10.96 -3.26 -1.87
CA ALA A 120 -9.72 -2.91 -1.18
C ALA A 120 -9.79 -3.17 0.35
N ALA A 121 -10.57 -4.18 0.76
CA ALA A 121 -10.89 -4.46 2.16
C ALA A 121 -10.35 -5.82 2.63
N PHE A 122 -9.38 -6.40 1.90
CA PHE A 122 -8.79 -7.70 2.21
C PHE A 122 -7.30 -7.58 2.52
N PRO A 123 -6.84 -8.02 3.71
CA PRO A 123 -7.58 -8.82 4.69
C PRO A 123 -8.51 -8.02 5.61
N THR A 124 -8.38 -6.69 5.63
CA THR A 124 -9.17 -5.81 6.48
C THR A 124 -9.50 -4.49 5.77
N GLY A 125 -10.52 -3.79 6.25
CA GLY A 125 -10.85 -2.42 5.85
C GLY A 125 -10.08 -1.33 6.60
N LEU A 126 -8.93 -1.66 7.23
CA LEU A 126 -8.16 -0.72 8.04
C LEU A 126 -7.68 0.50 7.24
N MET A 127 -7.19 0.31 6.01
CA MET A 127 -6.75 1.41 5.16
C MET A 127 -7.88 2.40 4.85
N LEU A 128 -9.05 1.88 4.48
CA LEU A 128 -10.24 2.70 4.22
C LEU A 128 -10.65 3.49 5.47
N THR A 129 -10.60 2.83 6.64
CA THR A 129 -10.97 3.45 7.92
C THR A 129 -9.96 4.51 8.36
N ALA A 130 -8.67 4.25 8.20
CA ALA A 130 -7.60 5.20 8.46
C ALA A 130 -7.69 6.45 7.58
N MET A 131 -7.92 6.25 6.27
CA MET A 131 -8.13 7.33 5.31
C MET A 131 -9.36 8.17 5.64
N ALA A 132 -10.51 7.54 5.85
CA ALA A 132 -11.75 8.24 6.16
C ALA A 132 -11.65 9.00 7.49
N GLY A 133 -11.07 8.37 8.52
CA GLY A 133 -10.85 8.99 9.82
C GLY A 133 -9.97 10.23 9.74
N ALA A 134 -8.85 10.16 9.01
CA ALA A 134 -7.94 11.29 8.84
C ALA A 134 -8.52 12.41 7.95
N LEU A 135 -9.31 12.07 6.93
CA LEU A 135 -9.99 13.05 6.09
C LEU A 135 -11.08 13.82 6.84
N TRP A 136 -11.74 13.14 7.78
CA TRP A 136 -12.72 13.76 8.66
C TRP A 136 -12.07 14.61 9.75
N ASP A 137 -11.06 14.04 10.44
CA ASP A 137 -10.33 14.70 11.53
C ASP A 137 -8.85 14.29 11.53
N ALA A 138 -8.02 15.14 10.91
CA ALA A 138 -6.58 14.95 10.85
C ALA A 138 -5.87 15.06 12.21
N ALA A 139 -6.53 15.56 13.26
CA ALA A 139 -5.96 15.59 14.61
C ALA A 139 -6.11 14.25 15.35
N ARG A 140 -6.99 13.35 14.87
CA ARG A 140 -7.22 12.05 15.51
C ARG A 140 -5.99 11.14 15.35
N PRO A 141 -5.40 10.64 16.46
CA PRO A 141 -4.26 9.74 16.39
C PRO A 141 -4.56 8.44 15.64
N TYR A 142 -3.62 7.98 14.81
CA TYR A 142 -3.74 6.72 14.07
C TYR A 142 -4.09 5.54 14.99
N SER A 143 -3.44 5.43 16.14
CA SER A 143 -3.67 4.35 17.11
C SER A 143 -5.10 4.28 17.64
N GLU A 144 -5.80 5.42 17.72
CA GLU A 144 -7.20 5.44 18.13
C GLU A 144 -8.11 4.91 17.02
N ILE A 145 -7.83 5.25 15.77
CA ILE A 145 -8.56 4.74 14.61
C ILE A 145 -8.32 3.23 14.45
N GLU A 146 -7.07 2.80 14.58
CA GLU A 146 -6.67 1.40 14.47
C GLU A 146 -7.35 0.54 15.55
N ASN A 147 -7.29 0.95 16.81
CA ASN A 147 -7.91 0.19 17.91
C ASN A 147 -9.44 0.13 17.75
N ASP A 148 -10.08 1.25 17.44
CA ASP A 148 -11.53 1.35 17.23
C ASP A 148 -12.00 0.44 16.08
N TYR A 149 -11.25 0.43 14.96
CA TYR A 149 -11.51 -0.47 13.83
C TYR A 149 -11.42 -1.94 14.24
N TYR A 150 -10.30 -2.34 14.85
CA TYR A 150 -10.08 -3.74 15.21
C TYR A 150 -11.06 -4.22 16.27
N GLU A 151 -11.33 -3.42 17.30
CA GLU A 151 -12.31 -3.75 18.35
C GLU A 151 -13.71 -3.96 17.75
N SER A 152 -14.12 -3.09 16.82
CA SER A 152 -15.39 -3.21 16.13
C SER A 152 -15.46 -4.45 15.21
N ALA A 153 -14.41 -4.70 14.43
CA ALA A 153 -14.41 -5.73 13.39
C ALA A 153 -14.13 -7.15 13.92
N PHE A 154 -13.37 -7.30 15.01
CA PHE A 154 -12.90 -8.59 15.52
C PHE A 154 -13.39 -8.93 16.94
N GLY A 155 -14.07 -8.01 17.61
CA GLY A 155 -14.66 -8.23 18.92
C GLY A 155 -13.60 -8.37 20.03
N PRO A 156 -13.86 -9.12 21.11
CA PRO A 156 -12.99 -9.20 22.29
C PRO A 156 -11.53 -9.59 21.98
N GLU A 157 -11.33 -10.34 20.89
CA GLU A 157 -10.04 -10.90 20.46
C GLU A 157 -9.30 -9.99 19.46
N TRP A 158 -9.73 -8.75 19.31
CA TRP A 158 -9.19 -7.81 18.34
C TRP A 158 -7.67 -7.58 18.43
N ARG A 159 -7.12 -7.62 19.65
CA ARG A 159 -5.66 -7.46 19.87
C ARG A 159 -4.87 -8.58 19.21
N PHE A 160 -5.44 -9.79 19.13
CA PHE A 160 -4.82 -10.90 18.42
C PHE A 160 -4.81 -10.66 16.91
N ALA A 161 -5.91 -10.19 16.32
CA ALA A 161 -5.96 -9.85 14.89
C ALA A 161 -4.97 -8.73 14.53
N ARG A 162 -4.95 -7.65 15.31
CA ARG A 162 -4.02 -6.53 15.14
C ARG A 162 -2.57 -6.99 15.24
N GLY A 163 -2.23 -7.77 16.27
CA GLY A 163 -0.88 -8.30 16.46
C GLY A 163 -0.43 -9.21 15.31
N TYR A 164 -1.29 -10.14 14.90
CA TYR A 164 -1.03 -11.02 13.76
C TYR A 164 -0.77 -10.23 12.48
N LEU A 165 -1.63 -9.27 12.13
CA LEU A 165 -1.48 -8.49 10.90
C LEU A 165 -0.26 -7.55 10.93
N SER A 166 0.04 -6.95 12.09
CA SER A 166 1.27 -6.16 12.27
C SER A 166 2.52 -7.02 12.05
N GLU A 167 2.56 -8.22 12.63
CA GLU A 167 3.70 -9.12 12.46
C GLU A 167 3.80 -9.62 11.00
N ILE A 168 2.68 -9.90 10.33
CA ILE A 168 2.66 -10.20 8.88
C ILE A 168 3.26 -9.04 8.08
N SER A 169 2.82 -7.80 8.32
CA SER A 169 3.38 -6.61 7.67
C SER A 169 4.89 -6.50 7.89
N GLU A 170 5.35 -6.64 9.14
CA GLU A 170 6.78 -6.60 9.47
C GLU A 170 7.59 -7.68 8.75
N LEU A 171 7.10 -8.92 8.74
CA LEU A 171 7.81 -10.05 8.13
C LEU A 171 7.84 -9.99 6.60
N PHE A 172 6.78 -9.45 5.97
CA PHE A 172 6.77 -9.27 4.51
C PHE A 172 7.71 -8.15 4.06
N ASP A 173 8.01 -7.18 4.93
CA ASP A 173 8.79 -5.98 4.60
C ASP A 173 8.26 -5.27 3.33
N PRO A 174 7.24 -4.40 3.47
CA PRO A 174 6.65 -3.67 2.35
C PRO A 174 7.66 -2.83 1.56
N VAL A 175 8.75 -2.39 2.19
CA VAL A 175 9.81 -1.63 1.51
C VAL A 175 10.55 -2.54 0.54
N TYR A 176 10.85 -3.78 0.95
CA TYR A 176 11.43 -4.78 0.07
C TYR A 176 10.47 -5.23 -1.04
N THR A 177 9.22 -5.58 -0.71
CA THR A 177 8.26 -6.10 -1.71
C THR A 177 7.95 -5.07 -2.79
N ARG A 178 7.89 -3.79 -2.42
CA ARG A 178 7.74 -2.65 -3.33
C ARG A 178 8.96 -2.43 -4.23
N GLY A 179 10.15 -2.87 -3.79
CA GLY A 179 11.41 -2.68 -4.50
C GLY A 179 12.11 -1.36 -4.22
N ASP A 180 11.77 -0.72 -3.09
CA ASP A 180 12.41 0.51 -2.65
C ASP A 180 13.70 0.26 -1.86
N ARG A 181 13.95 -1.00 -1.48
CA ARG A 181 15.20 -1.38 -0.84
C ARG A 181 16.35 -1.30 -1.87
N PRO A 182 17.48 -0.66 -1.54
CA PRO A 182 18.67 -0.71 -2.38
C PRO A 182 19.10 -2.18 -2.60
N SER A 183 19.18 -2.62 -3.85
CA SER A 183 19.74 -3.93 -4.20
C SER A 183 21.09 -3.75 -4.87
N ALA A 184 22.01 -4.70 -4.65
CA ALA A 184 23.29 -4.76 -5.36
C ALA A 184 23.12 -5.17 -6.85
N GLY A 185 21.87 -5.42 -7.29
CA GLY A 185 21.50 -5.81 -8.65
C GLY A 185 20.88 -4.66 -9.45
N ARG A 186 20.35 -4.98 -10.63
CA ARG A 186 19.62 -3.98 -11.44
C ARG A 186 18.42 -3.45 -10.66
N PRO A 187 18.07 -2.15 -10.75
CA PRO A 187 16.84 -1.62 -10.18
C PRO A 187 15.63 -2.46 -10.63
N GLY A 188 14.82 -2.93 -9.69
CA GLY A 188 13.67 -3.81 -9.95
C GLY A 188 13.95 -5.32 -9.89
N GLN A 189 15.23 -5.72 -9.84
CA GLN A 189 15.64 -7.10 -9.56
C GLN A 189 16.01 -7.20 -8.07
N ASN A 190 14.99 -7.32 -7.21
CA ASN A 190 15.14 -7.54 -5.76
C ASN A 190 15.62 -8.97 -5.50
N VAL A 191 16.85 -9.29 -5.91
CA VAL A 191 17.40 -10.65 -5.92
C VAL A 191 18.38 -10.89 -4.77
N HIS A 192 18.82 -9.84 -4.08
CA HIS A 192 19.57 -9.97 -2.84
C HIS A 192 19.58 -8.65 -2.08
N CYS A 193 19.32 -8.71 -0.78
CA CYS A 193 19.45 -7.57 0.13
C CYS A 193 20.37 -7.97 1.30
N GLU A 194 21.03 -6.99 1.93
CA GLU A 194 21.98 -7.26 3.02
C GLU A 194 21.30 -7.70 4.33
N THR A 195 20.01 -7.35 4.50
CA THR A 195 19.18 -7.75 5.65
C THR A 195 18.12 -8.73 5.18
N ALA A 196 18.18 -9.98 5.61
CA ALA A 196 17.17 -10.97 5.26
C ALA A 196 15.78 -10.54 5.75
N SER A 197 14.79 -10.64 4.86
CA SER A 197 13.39 -10.39 5.19
C SER A 197 12.83 -11.52 6.06
N GLY A 198 11.66 -11.31 6.67
CA GLY A 198 11.05 -12.26 7.60
C GLY A 198 10.33 -13.45 6.95
N PHE A 199 10.40 -13.62 5.63
CA PHE A 199 9.53 -14.53 4.88
C PHE A 199 9.49 -15.96 5.41
N ALA A 200 10.63 -16.51 5.85
CA ALA A 200 10.72 -17.87 6.35
C ALA A 200 9.91 -18.11 7.64
N ARG A 201 9.67 -17.06 8.44
CA ARG A 201 8.90 -17.14 9.70
C ARG A 201 7.38 -17.06 9.49
N ILE A 202 6.92 -16.57 8.34
CA ILE A 202 5.50 -16.36 8.06
C ILE A 202 4.69 -17.67 8.10
N PRO A 203 5.15 -18.79 7.50
CA PRO A 203 4.45 -20.07 7.62
C PRO A 203 4.27 -20.53 9.07
N GLU A 204 5.31 -20.39 9.91
CA GLU A 204 5.27 -20.78 11.33
C GLU A 204 4.29 -19.90 12.12
N LEU A 205 4.32 -18.58 11.91
CA LEU A 205 3.38 -17.64 12.50
C LEU A 205 1.93 -18.00 12.14
N ILE A 206 1.68 -18.30 10.86
CA ILE A 206 0.36 -18.68 10.36
C ILE A 206 -0.09 -20.00 10.99
N GLU A 207 0.77 -21.01 10.99
CA GLU A 207 0.46 -22.33 11.58
C GLU A 207 0.09 -22.20 13.07
N ALA A 208 0.86 -21.45 13.84
CA ALA A 208 0.58 -21.20 15.26
C ALA A 208 -0.73 -20.41 15.48
N SER A 209 -1.12 -19.57 14.53
CA SER A 209 -2.30 -18.71 14.62
C SER A 209 -3.60 -19.39 14.18
N LEU A 210 -3.52 -20.38 13.29
CA LEU A 210 -4.67 -21.03 12.65
C LEU A 210 -5.70 -21.61 13.64
N PRO A 211 -5.33 -22.39 14.67
CA PRO A 211 -6.31 -22.97 15.59
C PRO A 211 -7.17 -21.90 16.30
N ARG A 212 -6.54 -20.78 16.68
CA ARG A 212 -7.25 -19.67 17.32
C ARG A 212 -8.17 -18.97 16.33
N MET A 213 -7.70 -18.67 15.12
CA MET A 213 -8.54 -18.06 14.07
C MET A 213 -9.74 -18.93 13.70
N GLN A 214 -9.56 -20.24 13.60
CA GLN A 214 -10.63 -21.20 13.31
C GLN A 214 -11.70 -21.20 14.41
N SER A 215 -11.29 -21.21 15.67
CA SER A 215 -12.21 -21.10 16.80
C SER A 215 -13.01 -19.79 16.77
N LEU A 216 -12.36 -18.68 16.40
CA LEU A 216 -12.99 -17.35 16.38
C LEU A 216 -13.88 -17.11 15.15
N ALA A 217 -13.59 -17.80 14.04
CA ALA A 217 -14.44 -17.83 12.84
C ALA A 217 -15.80 -18.51 13.09
N ALA A 218 -15.94 -19.25 14.19
CA ALA A 218 -17.20 -19.85 14.65
C ALA A 218 -17.99 -18.95 15.63
N SER A 219 -17.61 -17.67 15.77
CA SER A 219 -18.34 -16.69 16.59
C SER A 219 -19.82 -16.58 16.20
N ASP A 220 -20.70 -16.48 17.21
CA ASP A 220 -22.14 -16.24 17.02
C ASP A 220 -22.43 -14.85 16.42
N ASN A 221 -21.54 -13.88 16.62
CA ASN A 221 -21.63 -12.58 15.95
C ASN A 221 -21.18 -12.73 14.48
N PRO A 222 -22.07 -12.48 13.50
CA PRO A 222 -21.76 -12.71 12.08
C PRO A 222 -20.70 -11.76 11.53
N VAL A 223 -20.56 -10.55 12.08
CA VAL A 223 -19.53 -9.58 11.66
C VAL A 223 -18.15 -10.09 12.06
N TRP A 224 -18.00 -10.47 13.33
CA TRP A 224 -16.73 -10.99 13.83
C TRP A 224 -16.36 -12.29 13.13
N ALA A 225 -17.31 -13.20 12.96
CA ALA A 225 -17.10 -14.45 12.22
C ALA A 225 -16.60 -14.20 10.79
N ALA A 226 -17.17 -13.21 10.07
CA ALA A 226 -16.71 -12.85 8.74
C ALA A 226 -15.26 -12.32 8.74
N SER A 227 -14.93 -11.41 9.66
CA SER A 227 -13.56 -10.89 9.78
C SER A 227 -12.52 -11.99 10.04
N TRP A 228 -12.83 -12.94 10.92
CA TRP A 228 -11.95 -14.08 11.19
C TRP A 228 -11.86 -15.05 10.00
N LYS A 229 -12.95 -15.27 9.25
CA LYS A 229 -12.91 -16.05 8.00
C LYS A 229 -12.02 -15.41 6.95
N TYR A 230 -12.06 -14.09 6.80
CA TYR A 230 -11.13 -13.39 5.91
C TYR A 230 -9.67 -13.61 6.31
N LEU A 231 -9.35 -13.67 7.60
CA LEU A 231 -7.99 -14.03 8.05
C LEU A 231 -7.60 -15.47 7.71
N LEU A 232 -8.54 -16.42 7.69
CA LEU A 232 -8.27 -17.80 7.25
C LEU A 232 -7.95 -17.86 5.74
N HIS A 233 -8.70 -17.14 4.90
CA HIS A 233 -8.40 -17.03 3.48
C HIS A 233 -7.06 -16.32 3.24
N HIS A 234 -6.81 -15.24 3.99
CA HIS A 234 -5.57 -14.49 3.94
C HIS A 234 -4.36 -15.37 4.30
N ALA A 235 -4.47 -16.16 5.37
CA ALA A 235 -3.44 -17.11 5.79
C ALA A 235 -3.09 -18.09 4.67
N ALA A 236 -4.10 -18.66 4.00
CA ALA A 236 -3.88 -19.60 2.91
C ALA A 236 -3.17 -18.98 1.70
N ILE A 237 -3.45 -17.71 1.38
CA ILE A 237 -2.78 -16.98 0.29
C ILE A 237 -1.36 -16.56 0.71
N CYS A 238 -1.17 -16.14 1.97
CA CYS A 238 0.10 -15.60 2.44
C CYS A 238 1.21 -16.64 2.57
N VAL A 239 0.92 -17.89 2.94
CA VAL A 239 1.95 -18.94 3.05
C VAL A 239 2.72 -19.14 1.73
N PRO A 240 2.08 -19.46 0.60
CA PRO A 240 2.79 -19.60 -0.67
C PRO A 240 3.36 -18.28 -1.18
N LEU A 241 2.70 -17.14 -0.90
CA LEU A 241 3.25 -15.83 -1.28
C LEU A 241 4.57 -15.53 -0.55
N ALA A 242 4.65 -15.80 0.75
CA ALA A 242 5.86 -15.65 1.54
C ALA A 242 6.97 -16.57 1.02
N ARG A 243 6.65 -17.84 0.70
CA ARG A 243 7.61 -18.77 0.09
C ARG A 243 8.11 -18.29 -1.27
N ALA A 244 7.25 -17.68 -2.09
CA ALA A 244 7.64 -17.09 -3.37
C ALA A 244 8.64 -15.95 -3.19
N TYR A 245 8.40 -15.05 -2.23
CA TYR A 245 9.34 -13.98 -1.93
C TYR A 245 10.64 -14.48 -1.30
N ALA A 246 10.60 -15.50 -0.44
CA ALA A 246 11.80 -16.13 0.13
C ALA A 246 12.68 -16.76 -0.97
N ALA A 247 12.06 -17.48 -1.92
CA ALA A 247 12.79 -18.05 -3.05
C ALA A 247 13.39 -16.95 -3.94
N ARG A 248 12.63 -15.88 -4.20
CA ARG A 248 13.09 -14.71 -4.97
C ARG A 248 14.28 -14.02 -4.29
N GLU A 249 14.24 -13.83 -2.98
CA GLU A 249 15.33 -13.24 -2.19
C GLU A 249 16.60 -14.09 -2.21
N ASN A 250 16.46 -15.42 -2.36
CA ASN A 250 17.57 -16.35 -2.51
C ASN A 250 18.02 -16.57 -3.96
N GLY A 251 17.43 -15.86 -4.93
CA GLY A 251 17.75 -15.98 -6.35
C GLY A 251 17.22 -17.26 -7.04
N ASP A 252 16.34 -18.02 -6.39
CA ASP A 252 15.70 -19.19 -6.98
C ASP A 252 14.42 -18.79 -7.72
N ALA A 253 14.60 -18.31 -8.96
CA ALA A 253 13.50 -17.85 -9.80
C ALA A 253 12.47 -18.94 -10.12
N ALA A 254 12.91 -20.20 -10.25
CA ALA A 254 12.02 -21.33 -10.56
C ALA A 254 11.11 -21.67 -9.38
N GLU A 255 11.68 -21.73 -8.17
CA GLU A 255 10.88 -21.93 -6.96
C GLU A 255 9.98 -20.72 -6.67
N ALA A 256 10.46 -19.50 -6.91
CA ALA A 256 9.67 -18.29 -6.76
C ALA A 256 8.43 -18.29 -7.67
N GLU A 257 8.59 -18.64 -8.95
CA GLU A 257 7.47 -18.78 -9.89
C GLU A 257 6.50 -19.87 -9.45
N ARG A 258 7.02 -21.03 -9.02
CA ARG A 258 6.20 -22.17 -8.58
C ARG A 258 5.34 -21.80 -7.37
N GLN A 259 5.93 -21.17 -6.35
CA GLN A 259 5.21 -20.76 -5.15
C GLN A 259 4.22 -19.62 -5.44
N TRP A 260 4.57 -18.69 -6.32
CA TRP A 260 3.64 -17.67 -6.79
C TRP A 260 2.41 -18.31 -7.46
N LYS A 261 2.60 -19.33 -8.32
CA LYS A 261 1.48 -20.04 -8.95
C LYS A 261 0.58 -20.75 -7.96
N ILE A 262 1.11 -21.17 -6.82
CA ILE A 262 0.30 -21.68 -5.70
C ILE A 262 -0.51 -20.54 -5.09
N ALA A 263 0.10 -19.40 -4.75
CA ALA A 263 -0.60 -18.24 -4.18
C ALA A 263 -1.70 -17.69 -5.10
N GLU A 264 -1.41 -17.59 -6.40
CA GLU A 264 -2.36 -17.21 -7.46
C GLU A 264 -3.56 -18.16 -7.48
N ARG A 265 -3.32 -19.48 -7.40
CA ARG A 265 -4.39 -20.48 -7.34
C ARG A 265 -5.22 -20.36 -6.06
N GLU A 266 -4.57 -20.21 -4.90
CA GLU A 266 -5.30 -20.06 -3.62
C GLU A 266 -6.23 -18.84 -3.63
N ALA A 267 -5.82 -17.73 -4.27
CA ALA A 267 -6.64 -16.54 -4.42
C ALA A 267 -7.83 -16.76 -5.37
N TRP A 268 -7.61 -17.39 -6.53
CA TRP A 268 -8.69 -17.68 -7.48
C TRP A 268 -9.71 -18.70 -6.94
N GLU A 269 -9.25 -19.77 -6.30
CA GLU A 269 -10.15 -20.79 -5.73
C GLU A 269 -11.03 -20.22 -4.61
N ARG A 270 -10.56 -19.18 -3.92
CA ARG A 270 -11.31 -18.48 -2.87
C ARG A 270 -12.12 -17.30 -3.35
N GLU A 271 -11.98 -16.89 -4.61
CA GLU A 271 -12.71 -15.74 -5.17
C GLU A 271 -14.21 -15.78 -4.82
N PRO A 272 -14.94 -16.92 -4.92
CA PRO A 272 -16.36 -16.96 -4.55
C PRO A 272 -16.67 -16.51 -3.11
N GLU A 273 -15.70 -16.58 -2.19
CA GLU A 273 -15.86 -16.20 -0.78
C GLU A 273 -15.28 -14.81 -0.45
N ILE A 274 -14.35 -14.30 -1.27
CA ILE A 274 -13.62 -13.05 -1.01
C ILE A 274 -13.79 -11.97 -2.10
N HIS A 275 -14.56 -12.22 -3.16
CA HIS A 275 -14.75 -11.29 -4.29
C HIS A 275 -15.43 -9.97 -3.90
N ASN A 276 -15.97 -9.84 -2.69
CA ASN A 276 -16.54 -8.60 -2.19
C ASN A 276 -15.48 -7.70 -1.53
N VAL A 277 -14.33 -8.26 -1.15
CA VAL A 277 -13.28 -7.56 -0.39
C VAL A 277 -11.91 -7.56 -1.08
N LEU A 278 -11.66 -8.49 -2.01
CA LEU A 278 -10.42 -8.59 -2.80
C LEU A 278 -10.70 -8.54 -4.30
N ASP A 279 -9.98 -7.68 -5.02
CA ASP A 279 -9.86 -7.76 -6.48
C ASP A 279 -8.77 -8.78 -6.85
N VAL A 280 -9.16 -10.05 -7.07
CA VAL A 280 -8.21 -11.13 -7.38
C VAL A 280 -7.48 -10.88 -8.71
N TYR A 281 -8.17 -10.32 -9.70
CA TYR A 281 -7.55 -9.98 -10.98
C TYR A 281 -6.42 -8.98 -10.80
N LEU A 282 -6.66 -7.85 -10.12
CA LEU A 282 -5.63 -6.83 -9.91
C LEU A 282 -4.53 -7.29 -8.95
N PHE A 283 -4.84 -8.12 -7.95
CA PHE A 283 -3.82 -8.79 -7.12
C PHE A 283 -2.84 -9.59 -7.99
N VAL A 284 -3.35 -10.43 -8.88
CA VAL A 284 -2.54 -11.28 -9.76
C VAL A 284 -1.78 -10.47 -10.81
N GLN A 285 -2.41 -9.47 -11.43
CA GLN A 285 -1.75 -8.62 -12.42
C GLN A 285 -0.66 -7.75 -11.81
N THR A 286 -0.84 -7.28 -10.57
CA THR A 286 0.13 -6.40 -9.90
C THR A 286 1.35 -7.18 -9.41
N LEU A 287 1.14 -8.31 -8.74
CA LEU A 287 2.24 -9.07 -8.13
C LEU A 287 2.89 -10.07 -9.10
N GLY A 288 2.12 -10.67 -10.00
CA GLY A 288 2.58 -11.76 -10.87
C GLY A 288 3.82 -11.46 -11.71
N PRO A 289 3.98 -10.26 -12.32
CA PRO A 289 5.18 -9.93 -13.08
C PRO A 289 6.50 -10.06 -12.29
N ARG A 290 6.45 -9.98 -10.95
CA ARG A 290 7.64 -10.07 -10.07
C ARG A 290 8.24 -11.48 -9.98
N PHE A 291 7.46 -12.50 -10.36
CA PHE A 291 7.80 -13.91 -10.19
C PHE A 291 7.90 -14.64 -11.53
N ARG A 292 7.78 -13.95 -12.66
CA ARG A 292 7.94 -14.56 -13.99
C ARG A 292 9.42 -14.71 -14.31
N ILE A 293 9.80 -15.88 -14.81
CA ILE A 293 11.09 -16.05 -15.48
C ILE A 293 10.99 -15.33 -16.84
N GLU A 294 11.79 -14.29 -17.06
CA GLU A 294 11.96 -13.72 -18.40
C GLU A 294 12.46 -14.83 -19.33
N ARG A 295 11.65 -15.19 -20.33
CA ARG A 295 12.00 -16.18 -21.36
C ARG A 295 12.82 -15.54 -22.47
#